data_AF-A0A0A9ZDD8-F1
#
_entry.id   AF-A0A0A9ZDD8-F1
#
_cell.length_a   1.000
_cell.length_b   1.000
_cell.length_c   1.000
_cell.angle_alpha   90.00
_cell.angle_beta   90.00
_cell.angle_gamma   90.00
#
_symmetry.space_group_name_H-M   'P 1'
#
loop_
_entity.id
_entity.type
_entity.pdbx_description
1 polymer ?
#
loop_
_entity_poly.entity_id
_entity_poly.type
_entity_poly.pdbx_seq_one_letter_code
_entity_poly.pdbx_strand_id
1 'polypeptide(L)'
;MRLPVPCFNVINGGKHAGNVLPFQEFMIAPVKATSFTEALRMGAEVYAALKTIIKTKYGQDAVNVGDEGGFAPPIKHIDEPLPILMQAIEKAGHKDRFAICMDCAASEAYDADKKMYNMTFKNPEPTYVTGAQLQETYVKWASEYPIVSIEDPFNEDNFDEFTALTKALDGKAQIVGDDLTVTNVERVRVAIDQKCCNSLLLKINQIGSIT
;
A
#
# COMPACT_ATOMS: atom_id res chain seq x y z
N MET A 1 4.82 13.80 23.88
CA MET A 1 4.58 12.41 23.45
C MET A 1 3.41 12.43 22.47
N ARG A 2 3.52 11.78 21.31
CA ARG A 2 2.42 11.66 20.33
C ARG A 2 2.04 10.19 20.20
N LEU A 3 0.75 9.89 20.02
CA LEU A 3 0.31 8.55 19.59
C LEU A 3 0.22 8.55 18.06
N PRO A 4 0.56 7.42 17.40
CA PRO A 4 0.56 7.34 15.95
C PRO A 4 -0.87 7.29 15.39
N VAL A 5 -1.02 7.68 14.13
CA VAL A 5 -2.19 7.28 13.34
C VAL A 5 -1.92 5.87 12.83
N PRO A 6 -2.77 4.88 13.14
CA PRO A 6 -2.61 3.53 12.61
C PRO A 6 -2.98 3.46 11.12
N CYS A 7 -2.14 2.85 10.31
CA CYS A 7 -2.47 2.43 8.95
C CYS A 7 -2.90 0.96 9.01
N PHE A 8 -4.17 0.67 8.76
CA PHE A 8 -4.71 -0.69 8.85
C PHE A 8 -4.70 -1.34 7.48
N ASN A 9 -3.91 -2.41 7.30
CA ASN A 9 -4.00 -3.26 6.13
C ASN A 9 -5.33 -4.04 6.13
N VAL A 10 -6.22 -3.73 5.18
CA VAL A 10 -7.60 -4.24 5.20
C VAL A 10 -8.01 -5.01 3.95
N ILE A 11 -7.24 -4.89 2.86
CA ILE A 11 -7.31 -5.78 1.69
C ILE A 11 -5.89 -6.25 1.39
N ASN A 12 -5.67 -7.57 1.47
CA ASN A 12 -4.38 -8.19 1.22
C ASN A 12 -4.28 -8.70 -0.22
N GLY A 13 -3.09 -8.56 -0.80
CA GLY A 13 -2.66 -9.15 -2.06
C GLY A 13 -1.22 -9.63 -1.96
N GLY A 14 -0.47 -9.53 -3.06
CA GLY A 14 0.97 -9.84 -3.10
C GLY A 14 1.26 -11.26 -2.59
N LYS A 15 2.32 -11.43 -1.82
CA LYS A 15 2.67 -12.72 -1.22
C LYS A 15 1.83 -13.08 0.01
N HIS A 16 1.11 -12.14 0.60
CA HIS A 16 0.39 -12.30 1.88
C HIS A 16 -1.05 -12.81 1.73
N ALA A 17 -1.47 -13.16 0.50
CA ALA A 17 -2.85 -13.56 0.22
C ALA A 17 -2.95 -14.68 -0.83
N GLY A 18 -3.97 -15.53 -0.69
CA GLY A 18 -4.32 -16.58 -1.66
C GLY A 18 -5.10 -16.11 -2.90
N ASN A 19 -5.16 -14.81 -3.18
CA ASN A 19 -5.83 -14.23 -4.36
C ASN A 19 -4.83 -13.97 -5.51
N VAL A 20 -5.23 -13.25 -6.55
CA VAL A 20 -4.34 -12.92 -7.70
C VAL A 20 -3.97 -11.43 -7.77
N LEU A 21 -4.25 -10.67 -6.72
CA LEU A 21 -3.91 -9.25 -6.62
C LEU A 21 -2.39 -9.12 -6.45
N PRO A 22 -1.67 -8.39 -7.33
CA PRO A 22 -0.21 -8.38 -7.31
C PRO A 22 0.39 -7.50 -6.20
N PHE A 23 -0.25 -6.38 -5.86
CA PHE A 23 0.22 -5.50 -4.78
C PHE A 23 -0.22 -6.00 -3.42
N GLN A 24 0.62 -5.77 -2.41
CA GLN A 24 0.58 -6.46 -1.13
C GLN A 24 -0.49 -5.92 -0.19
N GLU A 25 -0.58 -4.60 -0.04
CA GLU A 25 -1.41 -3.99 1.00
C GLU A 25 -2.18 -2.78 0.49
N PHE A 26 -3.47 -2.77 0.82
CA PHE A 26 -4.36 -1.63 0.62
C PHE A 26 -4.94 -1.25 1.97
N MET A 27 -4.47 -0.12 2.50
CA MET A 27 -4.69 0.27 3.88
C MET A 27 -5.62 1.47 4.02
N ILE A 28 -6.22 1.59 5.21
CA ILE A 28 -6.98 2.76 5.62
C ILE A 28 -6.35 3.40 6.86
N ALA A 29 -6.29 4.73 6.90
CA ALA A 29 -5.72 5.49 8.02
C ALA A 29 -6.71 6.58 8.49
N PRO A 30 -7.20 6.55 9.75
CA PRO A 30 -8.14 7.54 10.28
C PRO A 30 -7.43 8.85 10.65
N VAL A 31 -6.88 9.56 9.67
CA VAL A 31 -6.04 10.76 9.84
C VAL A 31 -6.75 11.94 10.50
N LYS A 32 -8.08 11.92 10.59
CA LYS A 32 -8.90 12.94 11.27
C LYS A 32 -9.41 12.50 12.65
N ALA A 33 -8.95 11.38 13.18
CA ALA A 33 -9.22 11.00 14.56
C ALA A 33 -8.45 11.92 15.53
N THR A 34 -9.04 12.18 16.68
CA THR A 34 -8.50 13.07 17.72
C THR A 34 -7.82 12.32 18.87
N SER A 35 -7.93 11.00 18.89
CA SER A 35 -7.24 10.11 19.83
C SER A 35 -6.98 8.74 19.19
N PHE A 36 -6.03 7.98 19.72
CA PHE A 36 -5.77 6.61 19.26
C PHE A 36 -6.98 5.70 19.49
N THR A 37 -7.69 5.85 20.61
CA THR A 37 -8.93 5.11 20.89
C THR A 37 -10.00 5.36 19.84
N GLU A 38 -10.16 6.62 19.42
CA GLU A 38 -11.08 6.97 18.33
C GLU A 38 -10.60 6.38 16.99
N ALA A 39 -9.30 6.52 16.66
CA ALA A 39 -8.72 5.96 15.45
C ALA A 39 -8.95 4.45 15.34
N LEU A 40 -8.70 3.70 16.42
CA LEU A 40 -8.89 2.25 16.47
C LEU A 40 -10.37 1.88 16.27
N ARG A 41 -11.29 2.57 16.95
CA ARG A 41 -12.73 2.35 16.78
C ARG A 41 -13.17 2.61 15.34
N MET A 42 -12.77 3.74 14.77
CA MET A 42 -13.09 4.09 13.37
C MET A 42 -12.57 3.03 12.41
N GLY A 43 -11.31 2.59 12.56
CA GLY A 43 -10.72 1.54 11.73
C GLY A 43 -11.50 0.23 11.80
N ALA A 44 -11.89 -0.20 13.00
CA ALA A 44 -12.70 -1.40 13.20
C ALA A 44 -14.10 -1.31 12.57
N GLU A 45 -14.76 -0.14 12.68
CA GLU A 45 -16.07 0.11 12.06
C GLU A 45 -15.99 0.04 10.52
N VAL A 46 -14.95 0.65 9.91
CA VAL A 46 -14.72 0.56 8.47
C VAL A 46 -14.39 -0.87 8.04
N TYR A 47 -13.56 -1.60 8.80
CA TYR A 47 -13.23 -3.00 8.51
C TYR A 47 -14.49 -3.91 8.53
N ALA A 48 -15.40 -3.71 9.49
CA ALA A 48 -16.67 -4.44 9.54
C ALA A 48 -17.62 -4.09 8.37
N ALA A 49 -17.68 -2.81 7.98
CA ALA A 49 -18.42 -2.36 6.82
C ALA A 49 -17.85 -2.96 5.52
N LEU A 50 -16.52 -2.98 5.40
CA LEU A 50 -15.77 -3.56 4.28
C LEU A 50 -16.07 -5.05 4.13
N LYS A 51 -16.07 -5.82 5.22
CA LYS A 51 -16.47 -7.24 5.22
C LYS A 51 -17.82 -7.45 4.56
N THR A 52 -18.78 -6.60 4.89
CA THR A 52 -20.14 -6.70 4.34
C THR A 52 -20.15 -6.41 2.85
N ILE A 53 -19.43 -5.37 2.41
CA ILE A 53 -19.33 -5.01 0.99
C ILE A 53 -18.68 -6.13 0.18
N ILE A 54 -17.55 -6.66 0.65
CA ILE A 54 -16.84 -7.77 0.00
C ILE A 54 -17.73 -9.01 -0.07
N LYS A 55 -18.39 -9.38 1.03
CA LYS A 55 -19.31 -10.53 1.04
C LYS A 55 -20.46 -10.36 0.04
N THR A 56 -21.03 -9.16 -0.06
CA THR A 56 -22.10 -8.88 -1.02
C THR A 56 -21.61 -8.93 -2.46
N LYS A 57 -20.41 -8.40 -2.75
CA LYS A 57 -19.87 -8.30 -4.11
C LYS A 57 -19.28 -9.61 -4.64
N TYR A 58 -18.58 -10.36 -3.78
CA TYR A 58 -17.77 -11.53 -4.19
C TYR A 58 -18.17 -12.85 -3.51
N GLY A 59 -19.13 -12.82 -2.58
CA GLY A 59 -19.62 -14.02 -1.89
C GLY A 59 -18.93 -14.29 -0.55
N GLN A 60 -19.39 -15.34 0.13
CA GLN A 60 -18.99 -15.70 1.49
C GLN A 60 -17.51 -16.09 1.60
N ASP A 61 -16.93 -16.70 0.57
CA ASP A 61 -15.54 -17.17 0.63
C ASP A 61 -14.53 -16.02 0.51
N ALA A 62 -14.96 -14.87 -0.02
CA ALA A 62 -14.10 -13.70 -0.22
C ALA A 62 -13.80 -12.89 1.06
N VAL A 63 -14.44 -13.23 2.18
CA VAL A 63 -14.19 -12.56 3.48
C VAL A 63 -13.30 -13.35 4.42
N ASN A 64 -12.65 -14.40 3.91
CA ASN A 64 -11.49 -14.97 4.57
C ASN A 64 -10.35 -13.95 4.55
N VAL A 65 -9.46 -14.05 5.53
CA VAL A 65 -8.38 -13.08 5.74
C VAL A 65 -7.04 -13.62 5.22
N GLY A 66 -6.15 -12.73 4.79
CA GLY A 66 -4.74 -13.03 4.53
C GLY A 66 -3.92 -13.05 5.82
N ASP A 67 -2.59 -13.08 5.67
CA ASP A 67 -1.66 -13.27 6.79
C ASP A 67 -1.73 -12.14 7.83
N GLU A 68 -2.16 -10.94 7.42
CA GLU A 68 -2.23 -9.74 8.26
C GLU A 68 -3.64 -9.37 8.71
N GLY A 69 -4.62 -10.25 8.48
CA GLY A 69 -6.00 -10.03 8.89
C GLY A 69 -6.82 -9.14 7.95
N GLY A 70 -6.21 -8.59 6.89
CA GLY A 70 -6.95 -7.98 5.78
C GLY A 70 -7.74 -9.01 4.99
N PHE A 71 -8.80 -8.61 4.30
CA PHE A 71 -9.56 -9.54 3.45
C PHE A 71 -8.76 -9.90 2.19
N ALA A 72 -8.90 -11.13 1.72
CA ALA A 72 -8.27 -11.60 0.48
C ALA A 72 -9.32 -11.87 -0.63
N PRO A 73 -10.07 -10.86 -1.08
CA PRO A 73 -11.08 -11.06 -2.12
C PRO A 73 -10.44 -11.46 -3.46
N PRO A 74 -11.19 -12.10 -4.38
CA PRO A 74 -10.69 -12.55 -5.68
C PRO A 74 -10.56 -11.39 -6.69
N ILE A 75 -9.90 -10.31 -6.28
CA ILE A 75 -9.62 -9.12 -7.09
C ILE A 75 -8.39 -9.38 -7.95
N LYS A 76 -8.47 -8.99 -9.23
CA LYS A 76 -7.34 -9.13 -10.18
C LYS A 76 -6.64 -7.81 -10.47
N HIS A 77 -7.39 -6.73 -10.58
CA HIS A 77 -6.85 -5.44 -11.01
C HIS A 77 -6.52 -4.57 -9.79
N ILE A 78 -5.35 -3.93 -9.80
CA ILE A 78 -4.85 -3.09 -8.70
C ILE A 78 -5.72 -1.86 -8.41
N ASP A 79 -6.50 -1.39 -9.38
CA ASP A 79 -7.42 -0.25 -9.20
C ASP A 79 -8.69 -0.63 -8.41
N GLU A 80 -9.11 -1.89 -8.43
CA GLU A 80 -10.42 -2.31 -7.93
C GLU A 80 -10.60 -2.19 -6.40
N PRO A 81 -9.56 -2.35 -5.54
CA PRO A 81 -9.69 -2.16 -4.10
C PRO A 81 -10.04 -0.71 -3.71
N LEU A 82 -9.52 0.31 -4.41
CA LEU A 82 -9.64 1.72 -3.98
C LEU A 82 -11.11 2.21 -3.89
N PRO A 83 -11.98 2.00 -4.91
CA PRO A 83 -13.40 2.28 -4.77
C PRO A 83 -14.09 1.53 -3.62
N ILE A 84 -13.67 0.30 -3.34
CA ILE A 84 -14.27 -0.54 -2.28
C ILE A 84 -13.92 0.03 -0.91
N LEU A 85 -12.68 0.49 -0.72
CA LEU A 85 -12.25 1.18 0.51
C LEU A 85 -13.08 2.45 0.73
N MET A 86 -13.24 3.28 -0.31
CA MET A 86 -14.04 4.50 -0.21
C MET A 86 -15.51 4.21 0.14
N GLN A 87 -16.10 3.19 -0.47
CA GLN A 87 -17.46 2.74 -0.14
C GLN A 87 -17.57 2.25 1.31
N ALA A 88 -16.56 1.54 1.82
CA ALA A 88 -16.54 1.07 3.21
C ALA A 88 -16.44 2.23 4.21
N ILE A 89 -15.56 3.21 3.93
CA ILE A 89 -15.39 4.43 4.72
C ILE A 89 -16.72 5.21 4.80
N GLU A 90 -17.39 5.40 3.67
CA GLU A 90 -18.67 6.10 3.62
C GLU A 90 -19.77 5.31 4.33
N LYS A 91 -19.87 3.99 4.09
CA LYS A 91 -20.85 3.11 4.75
C LYS A 91 -20.71 3.07 6.27
N ALA A 92 -19.49 3.19 6.79
CA ALA A 92 -19.23 3.26 8.22
C ALA A 92 -19.51 4.64 8.84
N GLY A 93 -19.91 5.64 8.05
CA GLY A 93 -20.22 6.99 8.52
C GLY A 93 -18.98 7.88 8.72
N HIS A 94 -17.84 7.54 8.12
CA HIS A 94 -16.56 8.24 8.31
C HIS A 94 -16.05 8.94 7.06
N LYS A 95 -16.96 9.38 6.18
CA LYS A 95 -16.62 10.12 4.96
C LYS A 95 -15.66 11.28 5.28
N ASP A 96 -14.62 11.43 4.45
CA ASP A 96 -13.56 12.45 4.55
C ASP A 96 -12.71 12.41 5.83
N ARG A 97 -12.88 11.39 6.69
CA ARG A 97 -12.09 11.22 7.93
C ARG A 97 -10.89 10.29 7.78
N PHE A 98 -10.80 9.60 6.65
CA PHE A 98 -9.77 8.62 6.34
C PHE A 98 -8.91 9.06 5.15
N ALA A 99 -7.66 8.61 5.18
CA ALA A 99 -6.77 8.54 4.04
C ALA A 99 -6.51 7.07 3.69
N ILE A 100 -5.93 6.84 2.52
CA ILE A 100 -5.46 5.53 2.06
C ILE A 100 -3.93 5.50 2.10
N CYS A 101 -3.38 4.37 2.53
CA CYS A 101 -1.97 4.05 2.42
C CYS A 101 -1.83 2.75 1.61
N MET A 102 -0.72 2.59 0.90
CA MET A 102 -0.46 1.46 0.03
C MET A 102 0.92 0.89 0.36
N ASP A 103 1.05 -0.44 0.36
CA ASP A 103 2.33 -1.11 0.15
C ASP A 103 2.21 -1.96 -1.12
N CYS A 104 3.01 -1.58 -2.13
CA CYS A 104 3.00 -2.28 -3.40
C CYS A 104 3.88 -3.53 -3.36
N ALA A 105 4.92 -3.56 -2.51
CA ALA A 105 5.99 -4.55 -2.51
C ALA A 105 6.46 -4.87 -3.95
N ALA A 106 6.68 -3.82 -4.76
CA ALA A 106 6.78 -3.97 -6.21
C ALA A 106 8.01 -4.78 -6.68
N SER A 107 9.02 -4.93 -5.82
CA SER A 107 10.12 -5.89 -5.99
C SER A 107 9.62 -7.30 -6.32
N GLU A 108 8.51 -7.72 -5.72
CA GLU A 108 7.94 -9.06 -5.91
C GLU A 108 7.31 -9.29 -7.28
N ALA A 109 6.95 -8.21 -7.97
CA ALA A 109 6.47 -8.25 -9.33
C ALA A 109 7.60 -7.99 -10.35
N TYR A 110 8.79 -7.57 -9.93
CA TYR A 110 9.83 -7.11 -10.85
C TYR A 110 10.58 -8.27 -11.52
N ASP A 111 10.70 -8.19 -12.85
CA ASP A 111 11.51 -9.10 -13.67
C ASP A 111 12.79 -8.37 -14.12
N ALA A 112 13.93 -8.79 -13.58
CA ALA A 112 15.22 -8.14 -13.81
C ALA A 112 15.71 -8.25 -15.28
N ASP A 113 15.35 -9.32 -15.98
CA ASP A 113 15.75 -9.52 -17.38
C ASP A 113 14.98 -8.58 -18.31
N LYS A 114 13.69 -8.36 -18.02
CA LYS A 114 12.82 -7.47 -18.81
C LYS A 114 12.86 -6.02 -18.33
N LYS A 115 13.30 -5.77 -17.10
CA LYS A 115 13.23 -4.47 -16.41
C LYS A 115 11.79 -3.93 -16.39
N MET A 116 10.85 -4.81 -16.07
CA MET A 116 9.41 -4.53 -16.05
C MET A 116 8.75 -5.25 -14.88
N TYR A 117 7.55 -4.82 -14.52
CA TYR A 117 6.76 -5.36 -13.42
C TYR A 117 5.65 -6.26 -13.96
N ASN A 118 5.63 -7.52 -13.57
CA ASN A 118 4.60 -8.48 -13.89
C ASN A 118 3.39 -8.33 -12.94
N MET A 119 2.41 -7.54 -13.36
CA MET A 119 1.18 -7.26 -12.60
C MET A 119 0.22 -8.46 -12.49
N THR A 120 0.60 -9.60 -13.06
CA THR A 120 -0.16 -10.84 -12.96
C THR A 120 0.76 -12.03 -12.64
N PHE A 121 1.84 -11.83 -11.87
CA PHE A 121 2.82 -12.88 -11.53
C PHE A 121 2.23 -14.11 -10.83
N LYS A 122 1.02 -13.99 -10.27
CA LYS A 122 0.25 -15.07 -9.64
C LYS A 122 -0.70 -15.78 -10.61
N ASN A 123 -0.72 -15.38 -11.89
CA ASN A 123 -1.49 -15.98 -12.97
C ASN A 123 -0.58 -16.64 -14.00
N PRO A 124 -1.09 -17.59 -14.82
CA PRO A 124 -0.30 -18.21 -15.89
C PRO A 124 0.18 -17.22 -16.97
N GLU A 125 -0.66 -16.23 -17.31
CA GLU A 125 -0.36 -15.26 -18.36
C GLU A 125 0.19 -13.95 -17.74
N PRO A 126 1.45 -13.57 -18.05
CA PRO A 126 2.07 -12.39 -17.46
C PRO A 126 1.62 -11.10 -18.16
N THR A 127 1.40 -10.05 -17.38
CA THR A 127 1.10 -8.70 -17.85
C THR A 127 2.19 -7.77 -17.36
N TYR A 128 3.12 -7.43 -18.24
CA TYR A 128 4.23 -6.55 -17.91
C TYR A 128 3.87 -5.08 -18.08
N VAL A 129 4.26 -4.26 -17.11
CA VAL A 129 4.20 -2.80 -17.16
C VAL A 129 5.58 -2.22 -16.85
N THR A 130 5.89 -1.05 -17.40
CA THR A 130 7.13 -0.32 -17.09
C THR A 130 6.99 0.48 -15.79
N GLY A 131 8.11 0.89 -15.18
CA GLY A 131 8.08 1.82 -14.04
C GLY A 131 7.39 3.15 -14.39
N ALA A 132 7.53 3.64 -15.63
CA ALA A 132 6.81 4.83 -16.09
C ALA A 132 5.28 4.63 -16.09
N GLN A 133 4.78 3.47 -16.54
CA GLN A 133 3.35 3.15 -16.51
C GLN A 133 2.83 2.99 -15.06
N LEU A 134 3.65 2.42 -14.16
CA LEU A 134 3.33 2.39 -12.74
C LEU A 134 3.29 3.79 -12.13
N GLN A 135 4.26 4.65 -12.46
CA GLN A 135 4.27 6.04 -12.01
C GLN A 135 2.99 6.78 -12.43
N GLU A 136 2.55 6.61 -13.69
CA GLU A 136 1.28 7.18 -14.17
C GLU A 136 0.08 6.68 -13.36
N THR A 137 0.06 5.38 -13.04
CA THR A 137 -0.96 4.77 -12.16
C THR A 137 -0.98 5.42 -10.78
N TYR A 138 0.17 5.54 -10.12
CA TYR A 138 0.27 6.15 -8.78
C TYR A 138 -0.13 7.62 -8.77
N VAL A 139 0.30 8.38 -9.78
CA VAL A 139 -0.07 9.80 -9.93
C VAL A 139 -1.56 9.96 -10.14
N LYS A 140 -2.16 9.10 -10.97
CA LYS A 140 -3.62 9.07 -11.16
C LYS A 140 -4.32 8.77 -9.84
N TRP A 141 -3.94 7.72 -9.13
CA TRP A 141 -4.58 7.36 -7.87
C TRP A 141 -4.50 8.47 -6.82
N ALA A 142 -3.34 9.10 -6.66
CA ALA A 142 -3.17 10.22 -5.73
C ALA A 142 -3.97 11.47 -6.12
N SER A 143 -4.48 11.55 -7.35
CA SER A 143 -5.40 12.61 -7.80
C SER A 143 -6.87 12.28 -7.60
N GLU A 144 -7.23 10.99 -7.58
CA GLU A 144 -8.62 10.50 -7.50
C GLU A 144 -9.03 10.07 -6.08
N TYR A 145 -8.06 9.67 -5.26
CA TYR A 145 -8.27 9.13 -3.92
C TYR A 145 -7.43 9.89 -2.88
N PRO A 146 -7.84 9.89 -1.59
CA PRO A 146 -7.07 10.52 -0.51
C PRO A 146 -5.86 9.63 -0.11
N ILE A 147 -5.02 9.26 -1.09
CA ILE A 147 -3.79 8.50 -0.84
C ILE A 147 -2.75 9.45 -0.29
N VAL A 148 -2.24 9.14 0.90
CA VAL A 148 -1.24 9.96 1.58
C VAL A 148 0.10 9.24 1.74
N SER A 149 0.17 7.95 1.45
CA SER A 149 1.38 7.14 1.57
C SER A 149 1.40 6.01 0.54
N ILE A 150 2.54 5.86 -0.14
CA ILE A 150 2.83 4.74 -1.04
C ILE A 150 4.20 4.16 -0.65
N GLU A 151 4.19 2.91 -0.22
CA GLU A 151 5.35 2.13 0.16
C GLU A 151 5.77 1.19 -0.98
N ASP A 152 7.08 1.08 -1.16
CA ASP A 152 7.77 0.28 -2.18
C ASP A 152 7.08 0.23 -3.56
N PRO A 153 6.85 1.40 -4.18
CA PRO A 153 6.21 1.53 -5.50
C PRO A 153 7.01 0.88 -6.64
N PHE A 154 8.30 0.64 -6.44
CA PHE A 154 9.21 0.10 -7.44
C PHE A 154 10.13 -0.95 -6.82
N ASN A 155 10.91 -1.63 -7.66
CA ASN A 155 11.92 -2.56 -7.20
C ASN A 155 12.95 -1.86 -6.29
N GLU A 156 13.44 -2.60 -5.29
CA GLU A 156 14.36 -2.12 -4.25
C GLU A 156 15.62 -1.42 -4.77
N ASP A 157 16.10 -1.72 -5.99
CA ASP A 157 17.29 -1.09 -6.56
C ASP A 157 16.99 -0.03 -7.63
N ASN A 158 15.72 0.26 -7.91
CA ASN A 158 15.31 1.26 -8.92
C ASN A 158 15.20 2.68 -8.32
N PHE A 159 16.32 3.19 -7.78
CA PHE A 159 16.41 4.52 -7.16
C PHE A 159 15.91 5.68 -8.04
N ASP A 160 16.13 5.61 -9.36
CA ASP A 160 15.67 6.63 -10.32
C ASP A 160 14.14 6.69 -10.42
N GLU A 161 13.47 5.54 -10.44
CA GLU A 161 12.00 5.45 -10.50
C GLU A 161 11.39 6.00 -9.20
N PHE A 162 11.96 5.63 -8.06
CA PHE A 162 11.63 6.19 -6.75
C PHE A 162 11.77 7.71 -6.71
N THR A 163 12.90 8.25 -7.19
CA THR A 163 13.16 9.69 -7.25
C THR A 163 12.14 10.42 -8.12
N ALA A 164 11.80 9.84 -9.28
CA ALA A 164 10.83 10.40 -10.20
C ALA A 164 9.43 10.49 -9.57
N LEU A 165 8.97 9.43 -8.91
CA LEU A 165 7.68 9.42 -8.22
C LEU A 165 7.65 10.32 -6.98
N THR A 166 8.69 10.31 -6.16
CA THR A 166 8.82 11.19 -4.99
C THR A 166 8.72 12.66 -5.40
N LYS A 167 9.35 13.04 -6.51
CA LYS A 167 9.20 14.37 -7.09
C LYS A 167 7.78 14.64 -7.62
N ALA A 168 7.15 13.67 -8.28
CA ALA A 168 5.83 13.82 -8.86
C ALA A 168 4.71 13.96 -7.81
N LEU A 169 4.89 13.36 -6.63
CA LEU A 169 3.92 13.36 -5.53
C LEU A 169 4.32 14.24 -4.34
N ASP A 170 5.30 15.12 -4.51
CA ASP A 170 5.75 16.04 -3.48
C ASP A 170 4.58 16.86 -2.91
N GLY A 171 4.50 16.91 -1.58
CA GLY A 171 3.40 17.55 -0.84
C GLY A 171 2.03 16.87 -0.94
N LYS A 172 1.87 15.76 -1.69
CA LYS A 172 0.60 15.02 -1.81
C LYS A 172 0.62 13.69 -1.06
N ALA A 173 1.62 12.86 -1.33
CA ALA A 173 1.78 11.56 -0.70
C ALA A 173 3.24 11.35 -0.30
N GLN A 174 3.47 10.74 0.85
CA GLN A 174 4.79 10.27 1.20
C GLN A 174 5.14 9.02 0.40
N ILE A 175 6.39 8.93 -0.04
CA ILE A 175 6.96 7.71 -0.61
C ILE A 175 7.78 7.06 0.50
N VAL A 176 7.38 5.85 0.87
CA VAL A 176 8.01 5.06 1.93
C VAL A 176 8.98 4.08 1.29
N GLY A 177 10.22 4.08 1.74
CA GLY A 177 11.15 3.00 1.42
C GLY A 177 11.15 1.97 2.54
N ASP A 178 10.80 0.73 2.20
CA ASP A 178 10.96 -0.45 3.05
C ASP A 178 12.12 -1.31 2.53
N ASP A 179 11.93 -2.14 1.50
CA ASP A 179 13.01 -2.91 0.84
C ASP A 179 14.07 -1.97 0.25
N LEU A 180 13.66 -0.78 -0.20
CA LEU A 180 14.60 0.27 -0.64
C LEU A 180 15.60 0.61 0.48
N THR A 181 15.18 0.64 1.74
CA THR A 181 16.02 1.16 2.83
C THR A 181 16.47 0.10 3.83
N VAL A 182 15.72 -0.99 3.97
CA VAL A 182 15.90 -2.11 4.91
C VAL A 182 16.31 -1.68 6.31
N THR A 183 15.80 -0.53 6.78
CA THR A 183 16.19 0.10 8.05
C THR A 183 17.73 0.27 8.20
N ASN A 184 18.48 0.27 7.09
CA ASN A 184 19.94 0.29 7.06
C ASN A 184 20.47 1.70 6.80
N VAL A 185 21.36 2.17 7.66
CA VAL A 185 21.90 3.54 7.62
C VAL A 185 22.55 3.87 6.28
N GLU A 186 23.27 2.93 5.65
CA GLU A 186 23.95 3.19 4.37
C GLU A 186 22.94 3.31 3.22
N ARG A 187 21.94 2.43 3.16
CA ARG A 187 20.86 2.51 2.17
C ARG A 187 20.02 3.78 2.36
N VAL A 188 19.74 4.17 3.60
CA VAL A 188 19.06 5.43 3.93
C VAL A 188 19.89 6.64 3.46
N ARG A 189 21.21 6.65 3.63
CA ARG A 189 22.07 7.73 3.11
C ARG A 189 21.95 7.85 1.60
N VAL A 190 22.01 6.72 0.88
CA VAL A 190 21.84 6.72 -0.59
C VAL A 190 20.46 7.28 -0.97
N ALA A 191 19.40 6.85 -0.29
CA ALA A 191 18.04 7.35 -0.54
C ALA A 191 17.90 8.86 -0.26
N ILE A 192 18.59 9.39 0.76
CA ILE A 192 18.65 10.82 1.06
C ILE A 192 19.38 11.58 -0.05
N ASP A 193 20.57 11.13 -0.45
CA ASP A 193 21.42 11.80 -1.43
C ASP A 193 20.73 11.91 -2.80
N GLN A 194 20.00 10.87 -3.18
CA GLN A 194 19.27 10.79 -4.43
C GLN A 194 17.82 11.31 -4.35
N LYS A 195 17.30 11.57 -3.14
CA LYS A 195 15.90 11.97 -2.88
C LYS A 195 14.89 10.93 -3.37
N CYS A 196 15.19 9.65 -3.14
CA CYS A 196 14.39 8.52 -3.62
C CYS A 196 13.06 8.37 -2.88
N CYS A 197 13.05 8.65 -1.58
CA CYS A 197 11.87 8.56 -0.74
C CYS A 197 11.89 9.68 0.31
N ASN A 198 10.77 9.90 1.00
CA ASN A 198 10.65 10.92 2.05
C ASN A 198 10.03 10.35 3.34
N SER A 199 9.94 9.02 3.44
CA SER A 199 9.51 8.28 4.61
C SER A 199 10.29 6.96 4.72
N LEU A 200 10.55 6.54 5.95
CA LEU A 200 11.24 5.30 6.29
C LEU A 200 10.23 4.35 6.94
N LEU A 201 10.10 3.13 6.41
CA LEU A 201 9.49 2.05 7.19
C LEU A 201 10.56 1.44 8.10
N LEU A 202 10.34 1.55 9.42
CA LEU A 202 11.30 1.11 10.41
C LEU A 202 10.92 -0.28 10.91
N LYS A 203 11.67 -1.30 10.49
CA LYS A 203 11.56 -2.68 10.97
C LYS A 203 12.82 -3.04 11.76
N ILE A 204 12.71 -3.09 13.09
CA ILE A 204 13.84 -3.34 13.99
C ILE A 204 14.60 -4.65 13.68
N ASN A 205 13.92 -5.66 13.15
CA ASN A 205 14.52 -6.93 12.79
C ASN A 205 15.30 -6.89 11.47
N GLN A 206 15.09 -5.89 10.60
CA GLN A 206 15.92 -5.70 9.41
C GLN A 206 17.33 -5.18 9.76
N ILE A 207 17.44 -4.33 10.79
CA ILE A 207 18.73 -3.80 11.27
C ILE A 207 19.33 -4.63 12.42
N GLY A 208 18.49 -5.41 13.12
CA GLY A 208 18.89 -6.42 14.10
C GLY A 208 19.18 -5.91 15.52
N SER A 209 19.06 -4.60 15.76
CA SER A 209 19.48 -3.92 16.99
C SER A 209 18.58 -2.70 17.26
N ILE A 210 18.45 -2.31 18.53
CA ILE A 210 17.79 -1.04 18.90
C ILE A 210 18.74 0.15 18.73
N THR A 211 20.06 -0.07 18.86
CA THR A 211 21.11 0.95 18.76
C THR A 211 21.92 0.80 17.48
#